data_AF-A0A8S3VDD4-F1
#
_entry.id   AF-A0A8S3VDD4-F1
#
_cell.length_a   1.000
_cell.length_b   1.000
_cell.length_c   1.000
_cell.angle_alpha   90.00
_cell.angle_beta   90.00
_cell.angle_gamma   90.00
#
_symmetry.space_group_name_H-M   'P 1'
#
loop_
_entity.id
_entity.type
_entity.pdbx_description
1 polymer ?
#
loop_
_entity_poly.entity_id
_entity_poly.type
_entity_poly.pdbx_seq_one_letter_code
_entity_poly.pdbx_strand_id
1 'polypeptide(L)'
;MAILNKGKHDLFKFNRKNADGNQFNGQEPSASKELEEFVEISGTEKDERPLDDILKEVKEQVKAAWTLPEDERRKVIKRLYKKWHPDKNHDDNSGRYAGSHSTFWSDFGRWEYDTWEDSYYRSSQGNRSRGTRQQTRDEKVPSVAEARQWMRQAKMDFTAADQFFPHAVSGQHYNWICIMCYQCVEKVLKAMHYTKDCNNVPSTHDLNKLMFGLNMELQTKVKQFMLLVGPRDRTMYPERMNIPKIPADVYTKETAESARDVTKEILEFAADLL
;
A
#
# COMPACT_ATOMS: atom_id res chain seq x y z
N MET A 1 -21.51 57.05 -12.95
CA MET A 1 -22.02 56.82 -14.32
C MET A 1 -21.44 55.52 -14.86
N ALA A 2 -22.27 54.73 -15.56
CA ALA A 2 -22.01 53.49 -16.33
C ALA A 2 -21.37 52.31 -15.55
N ILE A 3 -22.09 51.24 -15.19
CA ILE A 3 -22.66 50.15 -16.00
C ILE A 3 -21.62 49.45 -16.88
N LEU A 4 -21.27 48.20 -16.53
CA LEU A 4 -21.34 47.06 -17.44
C LEU A 4 -21.51 45.76 -16.63
N ASN A 5 -22.35 44.90 -17.19
CA ASN A 5 -23.00 43.73 -16.64
C ASN A 5 -22.55 42.49 -17.44
N LYS A 6 -22.91 41.30 -16.93
CA LYS A 6 -22.91 39.93 -17.52
C LYS A 6 -21.69 39.09 -17.10
N GLY A 7 -21.85 37.86 -16.62
CA GLY A 7 -23.03 37.00 -16.40
C GLY A 7 -22.62 35.73 -15.63
N LYS A 8 -23.42 35.28 -14.67
CA LYS A 8 -24.27 34.05 -14.69
C LYS A 8 -23.49 32.76 -15.04
N HIS A 9 -23.54 31.66 -14.28
CA HIS A 9 -24.75 30.95 -13.83
C HIS A 9 -24.47 29.98 -12.66
N ASP A 10 -25.36 30.04 -11.66
CA ASP A 10 -25.59 29.06 -10.58
C ASP A 10 -26.62 28.02 -11.04
N LEU A 11 -26.30 26.73 -11.05
CA LEU A 11 -27.23 25.59 -11.15
C LEU A 11 -26.48 24.34 -10.62
N PHE A 12 -26.94 23.49 -9.69
CA PHE A 12 -28.26 22.93 -9.43
C PHE A 12 -28.42 22.43 -7.97
N LYS A 13 -29.66 22.55 -7.47
CA LYS A 13 -30.19 21.97 -6.24
C LYS A 13 -30.67 20.53 -6.50
N PHE A 14 -30.41 19.61 -5.57
CA PHE A 14 -31.01 18.27 -5.56
C PHE A 14 -32.42 18.31 -4.95
N ASN A 15 -33.42 17.76 -5.63
CA ASN A 15 -34.70 17.38 -5.02
C ASN A 15 -35.15 16.01 -5.55
N ARG A 16 -35.50 15.13 -4.61
CA ARG A 16 -35.94 13.73 -4.78
C ARG A 16 -37.44 13.69 -5.02
N LYS A 17 -37.94 12.86 -5.95
CA LYS A 17 -39.20 12.09 -5.81
C LYS A 17 -39.14 10.78 -6.60
N ASN A 18 -39.66 9.71 -5.98
CA ASN A 18 -39.83 8.36 -6.53
C ASN A 18 -41.17 8.21 -7.27
N ALA A 19 -41.22 7.17 -8.11
CA ALA A 19 -42.30 6.16 -8.25
C ALA A 19 -43.14 6.11 -9.55
N ASP A 20 -43.15 4.90 -10.10
CA ASP A 20 -44.22 4.16 -10.81
C ASP A 20 -44.33 4.17 -12.36
N GLY A 21 -43.81 3.08 -12.95
CA GLY A 21 -44.58 2.08 -13.71
C GLY A 21 -44.96 2.35 -15.18
N ASN A 22 -44.37 1.61 -16.13
CA ASN A 22 -45.14 0.71 -17.01
C ASN A 22 -44.25 -0.28 -17.80
N GLN A 23 -44.78 -1.49 -18.00
CA GLN A 23 -44.23 -2.59 -18.82
C GLN A 23 -44.59 -2.38 -20.31
N PHE A 24 -43.74 -2.82 -21.26
CA PHE A 24 -44.02 -3.86 -22.27
C PHE A 24 -42.96 -3.96 -23.39
N ASN A 25 -42.53 -5.20 -23.61
CA ASN A 25 -42.05 -5.89 -24.83
C ASN A 25 -41.06 -5.25 -25.83
N GLY A 26 -39.95 -5.98 -26.04
CA GLY A 26 -39.80 -6.71 -27.30
C GLY A 26 -38.85 -6.15 -28.34
N GLN A 27 -37.56 -6.03 -28.01
CA GLN A 27 -36.46 -6.27 -28.96
C GLN A 27 -35.16 -6.34 -28.16
N GLU A 28 -34.58 -7.53 -28.01
CA GLU A 28 -33.17 -7.67 -27.63
C GLU A 28 -32.32 -7.12 -28.78
N PRO A 29 -31.56 -6.03 -28.61
CA PRO A 29 -30.58 -5.65 -29.60
C PRO A 29 -29.31 -6.47 -29.32
N SER A 30 -29.00 -7.39 -30.24
CA SER A 30 -27.71 -7.62 -30.94
C SER A 30 -26.34 -7.52 -30.23
N ALA A 31 -26.24 -7.02 -28.99
CA ALA A 31 -24.98 -6.76 -28.30
C ALA A 31 -24.41 -8.01 -27.61
N SER A 32 -25.25 -9.00 -27.31
CA SER A 32 -24.83 -10.27 -26.71
C SER A 32 -24.02 -11.13 -27.67
N LYS A 33 -24.24 -11.03 -29.00
CA LYS A 33 -23.40 -11.68 -30.01
C LYS A 33 -22.10 -10.92 -30.29
N GLU A 34 -22.14 -9.58 -30.27
CA GLU A 34 -20.93 -8.75 -30.40
C GLU A 34 -19.97 -8.90 -29.19
N LEU A 35 -20.47 -9.33 -28.03
CA LEU A 35 -19.67 -9.62 -26.84
C LEU A 35 -19.05 -11.02 -26.80
N GLU A 36 -19.54 -11.98 -27.59
CA GLU A 36 -18.92 -13.30 -27.73
C GLU A 36 -17.84 -13.31 -28.83
N GLU A 37 -17.91 -12.41 -29.80
CA GLU A 37 -16.92 -12.29 -30.88
C GLU A 37 -15.65 -11.53 -30.44
N PHE A 38 -15.72 -10.75 -29.35
CA PHE A 38 -14.54 -10.15 -28.74
C PHE A 38 -13.96 -11.02 -27.61
N VAL A 39 -13.02 -11.87 -28.04
CA VAL A 39 -11.97 -12.53 -27.24
C VAL A 39 -12.30 -13.94 -26.73
N GLU A 40 -12.59 -14.82 -27.67
CA GLU A 40 -11.95 -16.13 -27.69
C GLU A 40 -10.57 -15.97 -28.33
N ILE A 41 -9.47 -16.22 -27.61
CA ILE A 41 -8.17 -16.68 -28.12
C ILE A 41 -7.35 -17.20 -26.93
N SER A 42 -7.12 -18.51 -26.98
CA SER A 42 -6.03 -19.25 -26.39
C SER A 42 -4.67 -18.80 -26.96
N GLY A 43 -3.63 -18.61 -26.14
CA GLY A 43 -2.28 -18.55 -26.70
C GLY A 43 -1.25 -17.84 -25.83
N THR A 44 -0.18 -18.58 -25.53
CA THR A 44 1.05 -18.20 -24.85
C THR A 44 2.06 -17.58 -25.83
N GLU A 45 1.79 -16.39 -26.37
CA GLU A 45 2.74 -15.68 -27.26
C GLU A 45 3.02 -14.27 -26.75
N LYS A 46 4.30 -13.85 -26.84
CA LYS A 46 4.75 -12.49 -26.52
C LYS A 46 4.08 -11.52 -27.51
N ASP A 47 3.48 -10.47 -26.98
CA ASP A 47 2.87 -9.41 -27.79
C ASP A 47 3.99 -8.52 -28.36
N GLU A 48 4.32 -8.70 -29.65
CA GLU A 48 5.41 -7.99 -30.34
C GLU A 48 5.10 -6.52 -30.69
N ARG A 49 3.92 -6.01 -30.30
CA ARG A 49 3.53 -4.62 -30.57
C ARG A 49 4.38 -3.64 -29.76
N PRO A 50 4.58 -2.40 -30.25
CA PRO A 50 5.29 -1.37 -29.50
C PRO A 50 4.70 -1.16 -28.09
N LEU A 51 5.57 -1.06 -27.08
CA LEU A 51 5.19 -0.82 -25.67
C LEU A 51 4.24 0.37 -25.51
N ASP A 52 4.40 1.43 -26.29
CA ASP A 52 3.54 2.61 -26.21
C ASP A 52 2.10 2.32 -26.63
N ASP A 53 1.89 1.48 -27.65
CA ASP A 53 0.56 1.08 -28.11
C ASP A 53 -0.11 0.15 -27.10
N ILE A 54 0.68 -0.76 -26.52
CA ILE A 54 0.25 -1.64 -25.42
C ILE A 54 -0.16 -0.80 -24.20
N LEU A 55 0.66 0.15 -23.78
CA LEU A 55 0.39 1.01 -22.63
C LEU A 55 -0.83 1.89 -22.88
N LYS A 56 -1.03 2.35 -24.12
CA LYS A 56 -2.23 3.09 -24.52
C LYS A 56 -3.49 2.22 -24.40
N GLU A 57 -3.43 0.99 -24.91
CA GLU A 57 -4.53 0.01 -24.82
C GLU A 57 -4.87 -0.30 -23.35
N VAL A 58 -3.86 -0.57 -22.52
CA VAL A 58 -4.05 -0.83 -21.09
C VAL A 58 -4.66 0.38 -20.39
N LYS A 59 -4.21 1.60 -20.69
CA LYS A 59 -4.80 2.83 -20.13
C LYS A 59 -6.26 2.99 -20.52
N GLU A 60 -6.62 2.69 -21.77
CA GLU A 60 -8.00 2.74 -22.24
C GLU A 60 -8.88 1.69 -21.55
N GLN A 61 -8.39 0.46 -21.40
CA GLN A 61 -9.11 -0.61 -20.69
C GLN A 61 -9.29 -0.32 -19.20
N VAL A 62 -8.29 0.27 -18.53
CA VAL A 62 -8.41 0.68 -17.12
C VAL A 62 -9.41 1.82 -16.97
N LYS A 63 -9.39 2.81 -17.88
CA LYS A 63 -10.38 3.91 -17.88
C LYS A 63 -11.80 3.37 -18.07
N ALA A 64 -12.00 2.44 -19.00
CA ALA A 64 -13.29 1.80 -19.22
C ALA A 64 -13.72 0.95 -18.02
N ALA A 65 -12.80 0.24 -17.37
CA ALA A 65 -13.11 -0.52 -16.15
C ALA A 65 -13.63 0.39 -15.04
N TRP A 66 -13.13 1.62 -14.94
CA TRP A 66 -13.51 2.59 -13.92
C TRP A 66 -14.91 3.18 -14.10
N THR A 67 -15.58 2.96 -15.24
CA THR A 67 -16.99 3.31 -15.44
C THR A 67 -17.94 2.18 -15.04
N LEU A 68 -17.43 0.99 -14.72
CA LEU A 68 -18.22 -0.18 -14.33
C LEU A 68 -18.46 -0.25 -12.82
N PRO A 69 -19.52 -0.96 -12.38
CA PRO A 69 -19.71 -1.34 -10.98
C PRO A 69 -18.50 -2.10 -10.43
N GLU A 70 -18.26 -2.00 -9.13
CA GLU A 70 -17.04 -2.47 -8.48
C GLU A 70 -16.71 -3.94 -8.75
N ASP A 71 -17.72 -4.81 -8.83
CA ASP A 71 -17.54 -6.25 -9.04
C ASP A 71 -17.06 -6.59 -10.46
N GLU A 72 -17.56 -5.87 -11.46
CA GLU A 72 -17.17 -6.06 -12.87
C GLU A 72 -15.81 -5.45 -13.15
N ARG A 73 -15.61 -4.25 -12.64
CA ARG A 73 -14.35 -3.53 -12.63
C ARG A 73 -13.20 -4.39 -12.08
N ARG A 74 -13.41 -5.07 -10.95
CA ARG A 74 -12.42 -5.99 -10.36
C ARG A 74 -12.07 -7.16 -11.29
N LYS A 75 -13.04 -7.70 -12.03
CA LYS A 75 -12.79 -8.79 -13.00
C LYS A 75 -11.93 -8.30 -14.16
N VAL A 76 -12.18 -7.10 -14.67
CA VAL A 76 -11.39 -6.48 -15.76
C VAL A 76 -9.94 -6.24 -15.32
N ILE A 77 -9.73 -5.64 -14.14
CA ILE A 77 -8.39 -5.41 -13.59
C ILE A 77 -7.63 -6.72 -13.36
N LYS A 78 -8.30 -7.77 -12.84
CA LYS A 78 -7.70 -9.09 -12.62
C LYS A 78 -7.26 -9.77 -13.92
N ARG A 79 -8.02 -9.59 -15.01
CA ARG A 79 -7.67 -10.11 -16.34
C ARG A 79 -6.48 -9.36 -16.94
N LEU A 80 -6.49 -8.02 -16.84
CA LEU A 80 -5.36 -7.16 -17.25
C LEU A 80 -4.07 -7.56 -16.54
N TYR A 81 -4.12 -7.72 -15.21
CA TYR A 81 -2.96 -8.14 -14.40
C TYR A 81 -2.43 -9.52 -14.82
N LYS A 82 -3.31 -10.48 -15.13
CA LYS A 82 -2.90 -11.82 -15.60
C LYS A 82 -2.32 -11.82 -17.01
N LYS A 83 -2.82 -10.94 -17.89
CA LYS A 83 -2.34 -10.78 -19.27
C LYS A 83 -0.99 -10.07 -19.31
N TRP A 84 -0.81 -9.07 -18.46
CA TRP A 84 0.36 -8.18 -18.44
C TRP A 84 1.22 -8.35 -17.18
N HIS A 85 1.31 -9.57 -16.63
CA HIS A 85 2.12 -9.85 -15.46
C HIS A 85 3.61 -9.63 -15.77
N PRO A 86 4.40 -9.00 -14.90
CA PRO A 86 5.83 -8.72 -15.15
C PRO A 86 6.66 -9.98 -15.44
N ASP A 87 6.26 -11.13 -14.90
CA ASP A 87 6.86 -12.45 -15.20
C ASP A 87 6.63 -12.93 -16.64
N LYS A 88 5.57 -12.44 -17.33
CA LYS A 88 5.18 -12.88 -18.68
C LYS A 88 5.58 -11.93 -19.80
N ASN A 89 5.82 -10.65 -19.49
CA ASN A 89 6.22 -9.62 -20.44
C ASN A 89 7.50 -8.91 -19.97
N HIS A 90 8.53 -9.70 -19.68
CA HIS A 90 9.84 -9.16 -19.35
C HIS A 90 10.47 -8.59 -20.64
N ASP A 91 10.68 -7.27 -20.67
CA ASP A 91 11.62 -6.68 -21.62
C ASP A 91 13.02 -7.19 -21.26
N ASP A 92 13.73 -7.77 -22.24
CA ASP A 92 15.15 -8.15 -22.14
C ASP A 92 16.07 -6.94 -21.85
N ASN A 93 15.52 -5.74 -21.72
CA ASN A 93 16.23 -4.53 -21.37
C ASN A 93 16.28 -4.27 -19.84
N SER A 94 15.75 -5.18 -19.01
CA SER A 94 15.86 -5.12 -17.54
C SER A 94 17.27 -5.42 -17.00
N GLY A 95 18.24 -5.69 -17.86
CA GLY A 95 19.63 -6.02 -17.51
C GLY A 95 20.45 -4.90 -16.86
N ARG A 96 19.89 -3.71 -16.63
CA ARG A 96 20.60 -2.59 -15.98
C ARG A 96 20.14 -2.25 -14.55
N TYR A 97 19.09 -2.91 -14.05
CA TYR A 97 18.62 -2.74 -12.66
C TYR A 97 18.74 -4.01 -11.81
N ALA A 98 19.21 -5.13 -12.38
CA ALA A 98 19.38 -6.41 -11.70
C ALA A 98 20.78 -6.60 -11.05
N GLY A 99 21.46 -5.50 -10.71
CA GLY A 99 22.66 -5.55 -9.90
C GLY A 99 22.30 -5.29 -8.45
N SER A 100 22.16 -6.35 -7.64
CA SER A 100 21.99 -6.32 -6.18
C SER A 100 20.56 -6.18 -5.63
N HIS A 101 19.65 -7.09 -5.99
CA HIS A 101 18.45 -7.35 -5.17
C HIS A 101 18.66 -8.67 -4.43
N SER A 102 18.99 -8.57 -3.14
CA SER A 102 19.23 -9.69 -2.22
C SER A 102 18.09 -10.72 -2.25
N THR A 103 18.40 -12.00 -2.05
CA THR A 103 17.50 -13.13 -1.81
C THR A 103 16.32 -12.83 -0.86
N PHE A 104 16.51 -11.91 0.08
CA PHE A 104 15.49 -11.41 1.00
C PHE A 104 14.22 -10.83 0.33
N TRP A 105 14.36 -10.12 -0.80
CA TRP A 105 13.21 -9.46 -1.44
C TRP A 105 12.48 -10.38 -2.44
N SER A 106 13.17 -11.34 -3.04
CA SER A 106 12.57 -12.36 -3.92
C SER A 106 11.66 -13.32 -3.15
N ASP A 107 12.01 -13.67 -1.92
CA ASP A 107 11.14 -14.50 -1.06
C ASP A 107 9.88 -13.74 -0.61
N PHE A 108 9.93 -12.41 -0.58
CA PHE A 108 8.80 -11.58 -0.18
C PHE A 108 7.79 -11.30 -1.31
N GLY A 109 8.23 -11.24 -2.58
CA GLY A 109 7.31 -11.17 -3.73
C GLY A 109 6.38 -12.39 -3.81
N ARG A 110 6.85 -13.55 -3.33
CA ARG A 110 6.02 -14.77 -3.17
C ARG A 110 4.94 -14.58 -2.10
N TRP A 111 5.27 -13.93 -0.98
CA TRP A 111 4.31 -13.56 0.09
C TRP A 111 3.22 -12.57 -0.36
N GLU A 112 3.52 -11.67 -1.30
CA GLU A 112 2.55 -10.70 -1.83
C GLU A 112 1.38 -11.38 -2.56
N TYR A 113 1.66 -12.48 -3.27
CA TYR A 113 0.64 -13.33 -3.90
C TYR A 113 -0.18 -14.09 -2.85
N ASP A 114 0.48 -14.70 -1.86
CA ASP A 114 -0.17 -15.50 -0.81
C ASP A 114 -1.11 -14.66 0.07
N THR A 115 -0.78 -13.39 0.33
CA THR A 115 -1.62 -12.48 1.14
C THR A 115 -2.86 -12.00 0.38
N TRP A 116 -2.73 -11.82 -0.94
CA TRP A 116 -3.87 -11.53 -1.82
C TRP A 116 -4.78 -12.76 -1.99
N GLU A 117 -4.22 -13.97 -2.09
CA GLU A 117 -5.01 -15.21 -2.04
C GLU A 117 -5.72 -15.40 -0.70
N ASP A 118 -5.05 -15.26 0.45
CA ASP A 118 -5.66 -15.51 1.76
C ASP A 118 -6.81 -14.52 2.07
N SER A 119 -6.65 -13.25 1.70
CA SER A 119 -7.72 -12.24 1.82
C SER A 119 -8.88 -12.46 0.86
N TYR A 120 -8.60 -12.91 -0.37
CA TYR A 120 -9.61 -13.28 -1.36
C TYR A 120 -10.38 -14.54 -0.97
N TYR A 121 -9.71 -15.59 -0.48
CA TYR A 121 -10.34 -16.84 -0.06
C TYR A 121 -11.13 -16.69 1.25
N ARG A 122 -10.65 -15.93 2.24
CA ARG A 122 -11.44 -15.63 3.46
C ARG A 122 -12.71 -14.84 3.15
N SER A 123 -12.62 -13.85 2.26
CA SER A 123 -13.79 -13.08 1.81
C SER A 123 -14.76 -13.93 0.99
N SER A 124 -14.25 -14.91 0.23
CA SER A 124 -15.06 -15.81 -0.59
C SER A 124 -15.66 -17.01 0.18
N GLN A 125 -15.08 -17.42 1.30
CA GLN A 125 -15.57 -18.53 2.15
C GLN A 125 -16.38 -18.05 3.37
N GLY A 126 -16.39 -16.75 3.67
CA GLY A 126 -16.98 -16.18 4.89
C GLY A 126 -18.51 -16.29 5.06
N ASN A 127 -19.21 -17.14 4.29
CA ASN A 127 -20.67 -17.25 4.37
C ASN A 127 -21.20 -18.68 4.64
N ARG A 128 -20.46 -19.54 5.36
CA ARG A 128 -20.96 -20.89 5.70
C ARG A 128 -20.93 -21.34 7.16
N SER A 129 -20.57 -20.49 8.13
CA SER A 129 -20.68 -20.86 9.55
C SER A 129 -21.03 -19.68 10.44
N ARG A 130 -22.30 -19.29 10.49
CA ARG A 130 -22.85 -18.50 11.61
C ARG A 130 -23.16 -19.44 12.78
N GLY A 131 -22.13 -19.77 13.55
CA GLY A 131 -22.30 -20.25 14.92
C GLY A 131 -22.24 -19.05 15.86
N THR A 132 -23.32 -18.77 16.58
CA THR A 132 -23.40 -17.71 17.60
C THR A 132 -22.46 -18.03 18.77
N ARG A 133 -21.20 -17.58 18.68
CA ARG A 133 -20.30 -17.46 19.83
C ARG A 133 -20.48 -16.04 20.37
N GLN A 134 -21.14 -15.89 21.52
CA GLN A 134 -21.13 -14.64 22.28
C GLN A 134 -19.69 -14.40 22.74
N GLN A 135 -18.90 -13.66 21.95
CA GLN A 135 -17.64 -13.12 22.42
C GLN A 135 -17.95 -12.17 23.59
N THR A 136 -17.34 -12.44 24.74
CA THR A 136 -17.35 -11.50 25.84
C THR A 136 -16.55 -10.26 25.42
N ARG A 137 -16.96 -9.08 25.87
CA ARG A 137 -16.39 -7.79 25.45
C ARG A 137 -14.89 -7.61 25.75
N ASP A 138 -14.31 -8.49 26.56
CA ASP A 138 -12.93 -8.41 27.06
C ASP A 138 -11.99 -9.48 26.46
N GLU A 139 -12.44 -10.33 25.53
CA GLU A 139 -11.56 -11.31 24.88
C GLU A 139 -10.68 -10.63 23.83
N LYS A 140 -9.36 -10.81 23.92
CA LYS A 140 -8.40 -10.29 22.94
C LYS A 140 -8.57 -10.99 21.60
N VAL A 141 -8.72 -10.22 20.52
CA VAL A 141 -8.97 -10.78 19.18
C VAL A 141 -7.76 -10.53 18.28
N PRO A 142 -6.95 -11.54 17.93
CA PRO A 142 -5.83 -11.35 17.02
C PRO A 142 -6.29 -11.28 15.55
N SER A 143 -5.62 -10.45 14.75
CA SER A 143 -5.83 -10.31 13.29
C SER A 143 -4.51 -10.39 12.55
N VAL A 144 -4.13 -11.61 12.14
CA VAL A 144 -2.88 -11.85 11.38
C VAL A 144 -2.93 -11.18 10.00
N ALA A 145 -4.11 -11.12 9.37
CA ALA A 145 -4.26 -10.46 8.07
C ALA A 145 -3.96 -8.96 8.13
N GLU A 146 -4.50 -8.26 9.15
CA GLU A 146 -4.19 -6.84 9.34
C GLU A 146 -2.73 -6.65 9.75
N ALA A 147 -2.20 -7.49 10.64
CA ALA A 147 -0.77 -7.45 10.99
C ALA A 147 0.12 -7.53 9.74
N ARG A 148 -0.18 -8.45 8.81
CA ARG A 148 0.53 -8.58 7.52
C ARG A 148 0.38 -7.34 6.64
N GLN A 149 -0.81 -6.73 6.61
CA GLN A 149 -1.02 -5.47 5.87
C GLN A 149 -0.14 -4.33 6.40
N TRP A 150 -0.07 -4.16 7.73
CA TRP A 150 0.80 -3.17 8.36
C TRP A 150 2.28 -3.47 8.11
N MET A 151 2.68 -4.74 8.18
CA MET A 151 4.04 -5.17 7.89
C MET A 151 4.43 -4.91 6.44
N ARG A 152 3.51 -5.09 5.48
CA ARG A 152 3.74 -4.75 4.07
C ARG A 152 4.03 -3.26 3.90
N GLN A 153 3.27 -2.38 4.55
CA GLN A 153 3.55 -0.95 4.48
C GLN A 153 4.87 -0.59 5.18
N ALA A 154 5.20 -1.21 6.31
CA ALA A 154 6.49 -1.02 6.98
C ALA A 154 7.67 -1.34 6.04
N LYS A 155 7.54 -2.44 5.28
CA LYS A 155 8.53 -2.83 4.26
C LYS A 155 8.69 -1.79 3.18
N MET A 156 7.59 -1.25 2.63
CA MET A 156 7.66 -0.19 1.61
C MET A 156 8.35 1.06 2.13
N ASP A 157 8.08 1.46 3.38
CA ASP A 157 8.73 2.60 4.00
C ASP A 157 10.25 2.36 4.14
N PHE A 158 10.67 1.14 4.51
CA PHE A 158 12.09 0.78 4.56
C PHE A 158 12.73 0.72 3.17
N THR A 159 12.07 0.11 2.17
CA THR A 159 12.57 0.06 0.78
C THR A 159 12.81 1.47 0.25
N ALA A 160 11.88 2.40 0.51
CA ALA A 160 12.05 3.79 0.11
C ALA A 160 13.29 4.42 0.78
N ALA A 161 13.50 4.19 2.08
CA ALA A 161 14.69 4.66 2.79
C ALA A 161 15.98 4.07 2.20
N ASP A 162 15.97 2.77 1.88
CA ASP A 162 17.08 1.99 1.36
C ASP A 162 17.52 2.46 -0.03
N GLN A 163 16.55 2.60 -0.93
CA GLN A 163 16.78 3.07 -2.30
C GLN A 163 17.18 4.54 -2.32
N PHE A 164 16.67 5.36 -1.41
CA PHE A 164 16.98 6.79 -1.37
C PHE A 164 18.40 7.06 -0.81
N PHE A 165 18.91 6.19 0.08
CA PHE A 165 20.19 6.42 0.78
C PHE A 165 21.41 6.66 -0.11
N PRO A 166 21.68 5.86 -1.17
CA PRO A 166 22.80 6.10 -2.08
C PRO A 166 22.74 7.45 -2.80
N HIS A 167 21.53 7.98 -3.02
CA HIS A 167 21.30 9.22 -3.76
C HIS A 167 21.31 10.49 -2.88
N ALA A 168 21.26 10.33 -1.55
CA ALA A 168 21.24 11.47 -0.62
C ALA A 168 22.56 12.25 -0.51
N VAL A 169 23.66 11.73 -1.10
CA VAL A 169 25.03 12.28 -1.02
C VAL A 169 25.15 13.67 -1.67
N SER A 170 24.32 13.97 -2.68
CA SER A 170 24.42 15.21 -3.45
C SER A 170 23.55 16.36 -2.91
N GLY A 171 22.67 16.10 -1.92
CA GLY A 171 21.58 17.03 -1.55
C GLY A 171 21.18 17.10 -0.07
N GLN A 172 21.90 16.47 0.87
CA GLN A 172 21.63 16.48 2.33
C GLN A 172 20.14 16.25 2.69
N HIS A 173 19.71 15.00 2.59
CA HIS A 173 18.34 14.55 2.90
C HIS A 173 18.32 13.37 3.88
N TYR A 174 19.34 13.26 4.74
CA TYR A 174 19.46 12.15 5.70
C TYR A 174 18.33 12.14 6.73
N ASN A 175 17.78 13.30 7.10
CA ASN A 175 16.61 13.42 7.94
C ASN A 175 15.38 12.70 7.33
N TRP A 176 15.24 12.73 6.00
CA TRP A 176 14.17 12.02 5.28
C TRP A 176 14.31 10.50 5.38
N ILE A 177 15.55 10.00 5.36
CA ILE A 177 15.84 8.57 5.56
C ILE A 177 15.47 8.18 6.99
N CYS A 178 15.86 8.99 7.99
CA CYS A 178 15.52 8.74 9.37
C CYS A 178 14.00 8.73 9.64
N ILE A 179 13.22 9.63 9.03
CA ILE A 179 11.74 9.59 9.18
C ILE A 179 11.13 8.40 8.45
N MET A 180 11.63 7.98 7.28
CA MET A 180 11.16 6.77 6.62
C MET A 180 11.42 5.52 7.48
N CYS A 181 12.61 5.42 8.08
CA CYS A 181 12.93 4.39 9.06
C CYS A 181 12.01 4.43 10.29
N TYR A 182 11.74 5.62 10.85
CA TYR A 182 10.83 5.78 11.98
C TYR A 182 9.41 5.28 11.63
N GLN A 183 8.92 5.64 10.45
CA GLN A 183 7.60 5.23 9.95
C GLN A 183 7.50 3.72 9.73
N CYS A 184 8.59 3.08 9.29
CA CYS A 184 8.70 1.62 9.23
C CYS A 184 8.56 1.01 10.64
N VAL A 185 9.38 1.46 11.61
CA VAL A 185 9.35 0.94 12.98
C VAL A 185 7.97 1.14 13.64
N GLU A 186 7.32 2.29 13.42
CA GLU A 186 5.95 2.54 13.90
C GLU A 186 4.97 1.47 13.41
N LYS A 187 5.02 1.14 12.11
CA LYS A 187 4.12 0.18 11.48
C LYS A 187 4.43 -1.25 11.88
N VAL A 188 5.71 -1.58 12.10
CA VAL A 188 6.13 -2.85 12.71
C VAL A 188 5.47 -3.03 14.07
N LEU A 189 5.56 -2.04 14.96
CA LEU A 189 4.97 -2.16 16.29
C LEU A 189 3.44 -2.26 16.24
N LYS A 190 2.79 -1.52 15.33
CA LYS A 190 1.34 -1.66 15.11
C LYS A 190 0.98 -3.07 14.63
N ALA A 191 1.72 -3.64 13.67
CA ALA A 191 1.51 -5.02 13.24
C ALA A 191 1.61 -6.02 14.41
N MET A 192 2.57 -5.82 15.32
CA MET A 192 2.72 -6.65 16.53
C MET A 192 1.58 -6.50 17.54
N HIS A 193 0.87 -5.36 17.55
CA HIS A 193 -0.36 -5.23 18.33
C HIS A 193 -1.54 -5.94 17.64
N TYR A 194 -1.65 -5.87 16.31
CA TYR A 194 -2.68 -6.60 15.57
C TYR A 194 -2.61 -8.11 15.76
N THR A 195 -1.42 -8.70 15.97
CA THR A 195 -1.30 -10.13 16.30
C THR A 195 -1.74 -10.48 17.72
N LYS A 196 -1.90 -9.49 18.60
CA LYS A 196 -2.36 -9.70 19.99
C LYS A 196 -3.84 -9.38 20.15
N ASP A 197 -4.24 -8.19 19.72
CA ASP A 197 -5.58 -7.67 19.87
C ASP A 197 -5.85 -6.53 18.86
N CYS A 198 -6.54 -6.83 17.78
CA CYS A 198 -6.88 -5.86 16.73
C CYS A 198 -7.87 -4.80 17.19
N ASN A 199 -8.62 -5.04 18.28
CA ASN A 199 -9.55 -4.06 18.83
C ASN A 199 -8.89 -3.03 19.73
N ASN A 200 -7.61 -3.23 20.09
CA ASN A 200 -6.89 -2.40 21.07
C ASN A 200 -5.49 -2.01 20.61
N VAL A 201 -5.37 -1.60 19.34
CA VAL A 201 -4.11 -1.08 18.79
C VAL A 201 -3.95 0.39 19.21
N PRO A 202 -2.83 0.79 19.85
CA PRO A 202 -2.65 2.17 20.30
C PRO A 202 -2.68 3.19 19.15
N SER A 203 -3.58 4.19 19.26
CA SER A 203 -3.67 5.32 18.33
C SER A 203 -2.64 6.40 18.67
N THR A 204 -1.37 6.11 18.38
CA THR A 204 -0.24 7.02 18.63
C THR A 204 0.88 6.79 17.60
N HIS A 205 1.76 7.78 17.49
CA HIS A 205 2.99 7.74 16.69
C HIS A 205 4.26 7.67 17.55
N ASP A 206 4.10 7.68 18.88
CA ASP A 206 5.21 7.60 19.83
C ASP A 206 5.65 6.14 20.01
N LEU A 207 6.88 5.84 19.60
CA LEU A 207 7.44 4.47 19.69
C LEU A 207 7.53 3.96 21.13
N ASN A 208 7.72 4.83 22.14
CA ASN A 208 7.72 4.40 23.55
C ASN A 208 6.38 3.82 23.97
N LYS A 209 5.29 4.45 23.53
CA LYS A 209 3.94 3.99 23.84
C LYS A 209 3.62 2.74 23.03
N LEU A 210 4.05 2.67 21.78
CA LEU A 210 3.80 1.52 20.91
C LEU A 210 4.58 0.27 21.33
N MET A 211 5.79 0.41 21.86
CA MET A 211 6.58 -0.76 22.27
C MET A 211 6.10 -1.37 23.60
N PHE A 212 5.30 -0.64 24.37
CA PHE A 212 4.78 -1.11 25.65
C PHE A 212 3.95 -2.39 25.48
N GLY A 213 4.26 -3.41 26.28
CA GLY A 213 3.57 -4.69 26.25
C GLY A 213 3.93 -5.59 25.06
N LEU A 214 4.94 -5.25 24.24
CA LEU A 214 5.48 -6.10 23.17
C LEU A 214 6.70 -6.90 23.65
N ASN A 215 7.27 -7.74 22.77
CA ASN A 215 8.45 -8.56 23.05
C ASN A 215 9.64 -7.70 23.58
N MET A 216 10.33 -8.15 24.62
CA MET A 216 11.40 -7.38 25.29
C MET A 216 12.64 -7.14 24.42
N GLU A 217 12.98 -8.08 23.56
CA GLU A 217 14.09 -7.94 22.61
C GLU A 217 13.73 -6.92 21.52
N LEU A 218 12.49 -6.99 20.99
CA LEU A 218 11.96 -5.97 20.09
C LEU A 218 12.02 -4.57 20.74
N GLN A 219 11.57 -4.45 22.00
CA GLN A 219 11.65 -3.18 22.74
C GLN A 219 13.10 -2.66 22.85
N THR A 220 14.07 -3.54 23.09
CA THR A 220 15.49 -3.16 23.19
C THR A 220 16.00 -2.60 21.86
N LYS A 221 15.69 -3.26 20.74
CA LYS A 221 16.06 -2.79 19.40
C LYS A 221 15.41 -1.44 19.07
N VAL A 222 14.13 -1.25 19.40
CA VAL A 222 13.44 0.03 19.17
C VAL A 222 14.03 1.16 20.03
N LYS A 223 14.43 0.88 21.28
CA LYS A 223 15.13 1.87 22.12
C LYS A 223 16.47 2.27 21.52
N GLN A 224 17.24 1.31 20.99
CA GLN A 224 18.48 1.60 20.26
C GLN A 224 18.21 2.50 19.04
N PHE A 225 17.18 2.18 18.24
CA PHE A 225 16.77 3.02 17.11
C PHE A 225 16.44 4.46 17.55
N MET A 226 15.65 4.62 18.61
CA MET A 226 15.28 5.93 19.13
C MET A 226 16.47 6.73 19.68
N LEU A 227 17.48 6.07 20.24
CA LEU A 227 18.71 6.76 20.70
C LEU A 227 19.46 7.40 19.52
N LEU A 228 19.38 6.79 18.33
CA LEU A 228 19.99 7.32 17.10
C LEU A 228 19.15 8.47 16.52
N VAL A 229 17.85 8.24 16.33
CA VAL A 229 16.99 9.14 15.54
C VAL A 229 16.35 10.24 16.40
N GLY A 230 16.08 9.98 17.68
CA GLY A 230 15.30 10.85 18.54
C GLY A 230 13.78 10.81 18.26
N PRO A 231 13.01 11.74 18.84
CA PRO A 231 11.56 11.77 18.65
C PRO A 231 11.21 12.14 17.21
N ARG A 232 10.06 11.64 16.73
CA ARG A 232 9.57 11.83 15.36
C ARG A 232 9.73 13.27 14.85
N ASP A 233 9.22 14.23 15.62
CA ASP A 233 9.18 15.64 15.25
C ASP A 233 10.56 16.24 14.97
N ARG A 234 11.61 15.74 15.64
CA ARG A 234 12.99 16.22 15.47
C ARG A 234 13.50 15.98 14.05
N THR A 235 13.01 14.97 13.35
CA THR A 235 13.42 14.67 11.97
C THR A 235 12.82 15.61 10.93
N MET A 236 11.79 16.39 11.28
CA MET A 236 10.99 17.15 10.31
C MET A 236 10.91 18.64 10.61
N TYR A 237 10.94 19.03 11.89
CA TYR A 237 10.54 20.36 12.30
C TYR A 237 11.71 21.20 12.88
N PRO A 238 12.02 22.38 12.31
CA PRO A 238 13.10 23.25 12.80
C PRO A 238 12.98 23.72 14.24
N GLU A 239 11.77 23.86 14.80
CA GLU A 239 11.58 24.28 16.20
C GLU A 239 12.11 23.25 17.22
N ARG A 240 12.44 22.03 16.77
CA ARG A 240 13.11 21.01 17.56
C ARG A 240 14.64 21.13 17.53
N MET A 241 15.18 22.13 16.83
CA MET A 241 16.60 22.38 16.66
C MET A 241 17.02 23.72 17.27
N ASN A 242 18.32 23.84 17.56
CA ASN A 242 18.89 25.13 17.97
C ASN A 242 19.03 26.03 16.74
N ILE A 243 18.47 27.25 16.82
CA ILE A 243 18.63 28.28 15.80
C ILE A 243 20.13 28.48 15.49
N PRO A 244 20.57 28.53 14.22
CA PRO A 244 19.77 28.60 12.98
C PRO A 244 19.56 27.25 12.27
N LYS A 245 19.82 26.11 12.93
CA LYS A 245 19.82 24.80 12.28
C LYS A 245 18.42 24.31 11.93
N ILE A 246 18.33 23.56 10.84
CA ILE A 246 17.16 22.74 10.47
C ILE A 246 17.48 21.25 10.60
N PRO A 247 16.49 20.34 10.56
CA PRO A 247 16.76 18.91 10.64
C PRO A 247 17.75 18.40 9.58
N ALA A 248 17.67 18.91 8.36
CA ALA A 248 18.58 18.53 7.28
C ALA A 248 20.07 18.80 7.63
N ASP A 249 20.36 19.78 8.48
CA ASP A 249 21.74 20.12 8.89
C ASP A 249 22.28 19.20 10.01
N VAL A 250 21.39 18.49 10.72
CA VAL A 250 21.74 17.76 11.95
C VAL A 250 21.89 16.26 11.70
N TYR A 251 21.07 15.69 10.82
CA TYR A 251 21.17 14.27 10.50
C TYR A 251 22.28 14.02 9.49
N THR A 252 23.25 13.20 9.89
CA THR A 252 24.41 12.86 9.06
C THR A 252 24.19 11.56 8.29
N LYS A 253 25.10 11.26 7.35
CA LYS A 253 25.10 9.99 6.64
C LYS A 253 25.19 8.81 7.61
N GLU A 254 26.08 8.89 8.59
CA GLU A 254 26.32 7.85 9.60
C GLU A 254 25.08 7.60 10.45
N THR A 255 24.36 8.68 10.81
CA THR A 255 23.10 8.58 11.56
C THR A 255 22.03 7.87 10.73
N ALA A 256 21.88 8.23 9.45
CA ALA A 256 20.92 7.60 8.55
C ALA A 256 21.28 6.13 8.23
N GLU A 257 22.57 5.82 8.08
CA GLU A 257 23.06 4.46 7.86
C GLU A 257 22.77 3.58 9.08
N SER A 258 23.17 4.03 10.28
CA SER A 258 22.89 3.32 11.53
C SER A 258 21.39 3.16 11.79
N ALA A 259 20.59 4.18 11.48
CA ALA A 259 19.14 4.11 11.59
C ALA A 259 18.54 3.07 10.63
N ARG A 260 19.04 2.98 9.39
CA ARG A 260 18.63 1.95 8.42
C ARG A 260 18.98 0.55 8.90
N ASP A 261 20.22 0.33 9.36
CA ASP A 261 20.66 -0.99 9.80
C ASP A 261 19.83 -1.51 10.98
N VAL A 262 19.63 -0.69 12.01
CA VAL A 262 18.79 -1.07 13.16
C VAL A 262 17.33 -1.26 12.75
N THR A 263 16.81 -0.44 11.82
CA THR A 263 15.44 -0.62 11.30
C THR A 263 15.30 -1.95 10.56
N LYS A 264 16.30 -2.34 9.77
CA LYS A 264 16.32 -3.63 9.07
C LYS A 264 16.29 -4.79 10.06
N GLU A 265 17.11 -4.74 11.11
CA GLU A 265 17.09 -5.76 12.17
C GLU A 265 15.73 -5.85 12.88
N ILE A 266 15.10 -4.70 13.18
CA ILE A 266 13.76 -4.66 13.79
C ILE A 266 12.73 -5.32 12.87
N LEU A 267 12.80 -5.02 11.57
CA LEU A 267 11.88 -5.51 10.56
C LEU A 267 12.03 -7.03 10.36
N GLU A 268 13.25 -7.54 10.29
CA GLU A 268 13.57 -8.97 10.19
C GLU A 268 13.13 -9.70 11.46
N PHE A 269 13.50 -9.20 12.64
CA PHE A 269 13.10 -9.79 13.91
C PHE A 269 11.57 -9.87 14.07
N ALA A 270 10.85 -8.81 13.68
CA ALA A 270 9.39 -8.81 13.76
C ALA A 270 8.76 -9.74 12.71
N ALA A 271 9.36 -9.89 11.53
CA ALA A 271 8.88 -10.82 10.52
C ALA A 271 8.96 -12.28 10.99
N ASP A 272 10.00 -12.64 11.75
CA ASP A 272 10.15 -13.99 12.33
C ASP A 272 9.11 -14.28 13.43
N LEU A 273 8.47 -13.25 13.99
CA LEU A 273 7.41 -13.38 15.00
C LEU A 273 5.99 -13.47 14.40
N LEU A 274 5.82 -13.27 13.08
CA LEU A 274 4.53 -13.24 12.37
C LEU A 274 4.23 -14.53 11.60
#